data_AF-A0A350VZH4-F1
#
_entry.id   AF-A0A350VZH4-F1
#
_cell.length_a   1.000
_cell.length_b   1.000
_cell.length_c   1.000
_cell.angle_alpha   90.00
_cell.angle_beta   90.00
_cell.angle_gamma   90.00
#
_symmetry.space_group_name_H-M   'P 1'
#
loop_
_entity.id
_entity.type
_entity.pdbx_description
1 polymer ?
#
loop_
_entity_poly.entity_id
_entity_poly.type
_entity_poly.pdbx_seq_one_letter_code
_entity_poly.pdbx_strand_id
1 'polypeptide(L)'
;MDVSAELSVVYIVHIIALNEQLIAGNDGDISVDKYLSDFDVDQEKKNLFFKNAGEVRSVNCKDILLYSLKGRYLWIYIEIQGEGSFSFSDMKVDMTGDNFMMTFPQVYRERNSFFHRYMSIYSSIYNDFQAQIDRLPERFDIENTSCEFLIEYLGWLGIDISREYVDDGMIRKHAAEAFELKRYRGTRYVLERIGEILLGEKPVIIERRQIADNMNKTDKQVSDALYGENPYDVSLLTTVECNDGRRRWLSGFLEQFIPVRCKLKLIFLCGHNEMDTYTYMGVNARLWDATEVRLDEGAVSLDEMGILK
;
A
#
# COMPACT_ATOMS: atom_id res chain seq x y z
N MET A 1 5.13 22.74 7.97
CA MET A 1 5.45 22.93 6.54
C MET A 1 6.35 21.79 6.12
N ASP A 2 6.04 21.11 5.02
CA ASP A 2 6.92 20.06 4.49
C ASP A 2 7.83 20.66 3.41
N VAL A 3 9.14 20.62 3.69
CA VAL A 3 10.18 21.18 2.82
C VAL A 3 11.20 20.11 2.51
N SER A 4 11.39 19.86 1.21
CA SER A 4 12.48 19.04 0.69
C SER A 4 13.37 19.95 -0.16
N ALA A 5 14.61 20.11 0.29
CA ALA A 5 15.61 20.95 -0.33
C ALA A 5 16.97 20.24 -0.29
N GLU A 6 17.73 20.32 -1.38
CA GLU A 6 19.12 19.85 -1.42
C GLU A 6 20.03 20.69 -0.51
N LEU A 7 21.16 20.12 -0.08
CA LEU A 7 22.13 20.77 0.81
C LEU A 7 22.70 22.09 0.26
N SER A 8 22.67 22.29 -1.06
CA SER A 8 23.11 23.49 -1.76
C SER A 8 22.06 24.59 -1.81
N VAL A 9 20.82 24.31 -1.41
CA VAL A 9 19.70 25.26 -1.45
C VAL A 9 19.47 25.86 -0.07
N VAL A 10 19.44 27.19 0.00
CA VAL A 10 19.09 27.95 1.19
C VAL A 10 17.75 28.62 0.95
N TYR A 11 16.78 28.39 1.82
CA TYR A 11 15.51 29.11 1.80
C TYR A 11 15.39 30.01 3.03
N ILE A 12 14.93 31.24 2.79
CA ILE A 12 14.76 32.28 3.79
C ILE A 12 13.29 32.64 3.80
N VAL A 13 12.65 32.50 4.96
CA VAL A 13 11.24 32.85 5.15
C VAL A 13 11.16 34.18 5.89
N HIS A 14 10.54 35.15 5.24
CA HIS A 14 10.26 36.48 5.76
C HIS A 14 8.77 36.60 6.07
N ILE A 15 8.44 36.94 7.31
CA ILE A 15 7.05 36.99 7.77
C ILE A 15 6.79 38.31 8.46
N ILE A 16 5.73 39.01 8.03
CA ILE A 16 5.26 40.26 8.65
C ILE A 16 3.77 40.18 8.91
N ALA A 17 3.31 40.93 9.91
CA ALA A 17 1.89 41.14 10.16
C ALA A 17 1.59 42.63 10.26
N LEU A 18 0.58 43.11 9.53
CA LEU A 18 0.13 44.50 9.54
C LEU A 18 -1.38 44.56 9.76
N ASN A 19 -1.88 45.70 10.25
CA ASN A 19 -3.32 45.92 10.43
C ASN A 19 -4.02 46.38 9.15
N GLU A 20 -3.26 46.98 8.23
CA GLU A 20 -3.75 47.61 7.01
C GLU A 20 -3.11 46.94 5.79
N GLN A 21 -3.90 46.80 4.72
CA GLN A 21 -3.43 46.28 3.43
C GLN A 21 -2.89 47.39 2.52
N LEU A 22 -3.01 48.64 2.94
CA LEU A 22 -2.58 49.82 2.21
C LEU A 22 -1.43 50.46 2.99
N ILE A 23 -0.39 50.85 2.28
CA ILE A 23 0.74 51.60 2.82
C ILE A 23 0.75 52.96 2.13
N ALA A 24 0.97 54.02 2.91
CA ALA A 24 1.17 55.34 2.36
C ALA A 24 2.43 55.36 1.48
N GLY A 25 2.25 55.44 0.16
CA GLY A 25 3.31 55.63 -0.81
C GLY A 25 3.50 57.12 -1.15
N ASN A 26 4.65 57.46 -1.73
CA ASN A 26 4.92 58.84 -2.18
C ASN A 26 3.93 59.35 -3.25
N ASP A 27 3.30 58.45 -4.02
CA ASP A 27 2.33 58.75 -5.09
C ASP A 27 0.89 58.28 -4.76
N GLY A 28 0.59 58.04 -3.48
CA GLY A 28 -0.73 57.59 -3.00
C GLY A 28 -0.68 56.26 -2.26
N ASP A 29 -1.82 55.83 -1.72
CA ASP A 29 -1.91 54.56 -0.97
C ASP A 29 -1.70 53.36 -1.90
N ILE A 30 -0.65 52.57 -1.63
CA ILE A 30 -0.29 51.39 -2.39
C ILE A 30 -0.71 50.16 -1.62
N SER A 31 -1.36 49.21 -2.30
CA SER A 31 -1.67 47.90 -1.70
C SER A 31 -0.39 47.07 -1.50
N VAL A 32 -0.22 46.53 -0.30
CA VAL A 32 0.90 45.65 0.09
C VAL A 32 1.02 44.48 -0.89
N ASP A 33 -0.10 43.83 -1.22
CA ASP A 33 -0.11 42.68 -2.15
C ASP A 33 0.42 43.06 -3.52
N LYS A 34 -0.05 44.21 -4.06
CA LYS A 34 0.41 44.71 -5.36
C LYS A 34 1.90 45.03 -5.35
N TYR A 35 2.38 45.67 -4.29
CA TYR A 35 3.80 46.00 -4.15
C TYR A 35 4.69 44.75 -4.07
N LEU A 36 4.25 43.72 -3.35
CA LEU A 36 5.00 42.47 -3.19
C LEU A 36 4.99 41.61 -4.46
N SER A 37 3.89 41.58 -5.20
CA SER A 37 3.76 40.85 -6.48
C SER A 37 4.35 41.56 -7.69
N ASP A 38 4.76 42.83 -7.56
CA ASP A 38 5.34 43.60 -8.67
C ASP A 38 6.75 43.12 -9.02
N PHE A 39 6.98 42.72 -10.27
CA PHE A 39 8.29 42.25 -10.75
C PHE A 39 9.26 43.40 -11.05
N ASP A 40 8.77 44.63 -11.24
CA ASP A 40 9.62 45.80 -11.52
C ASP A 40 10.24 46.39 -10.25
N VAL A 41 9.73 46.01 -9.07
CA VAL A 41 10.27 46.41 -7.78
C VAL A 41 11.48 45.55 -7.45
N ASP A 42 12.64 46.21 -7.34
CA ASP A 42 13.90 45.58 -6.94
C ASP A 42 13.79 44.81 -5.62
N GLN A 43 14.45 43.65 -5.59
CA GLN A 43 14.39 42.69 -4.49
C GLN A 43 14.95 43.28 -3.19
N GLU A 44 15.96 44.14 -3.28
CA GLU A 44 16.52 44.84 -2.12
C GLU A 44 15.50 45.75 -1.43
N LYS A 45 14.62 46.40 -2.22
CA LYS A 45 13.55 47.26 -1.69
C LYS A 45 12.47 46.46 -0.99
N LYS A 46 12.15 45.26 -1.50
CA LYS A 46 11.22 44.32 -0.82
C LYS A 46 11.81 43.85 0.50
N ASN A 47 13.08 43.43 0.51
CA ASN A 47 13.76 43.00 1.73
C ASN A 47 13.83 44.13 2.77
N LEU A 48 14.09 45.37 2.34
CA LEU A 48 14.07 46.54 3.22
C LEU A 48 12.67 46.83 3.79
N PHE A 49 11.62 46.64 2.99
CA PHE A 49 10.24 46.78 3.44
C PHE A 49 9.90 45.80 4.57
N PHE A 50 10.20 44.50 4.41
CA PHE A 50 9.98 43.51 5.46
C PHE A 50 10.78 43.82 6.73
N LYS A 51 12.05 44.21 6.58
CA LYS A 51 12.91 44.61 7.70
C LYS A 51 12.35 45.80 8.48
N ASN A 52 11.85 46.82 7.78
CA ASN A 52 11.27 48.02 8.41
C ASN A 52 9.90 47.73 9.06
N ALA A 53 9.15 46.76 8.54
CA ALA A 53 7.87 46.33 9.09
C ALA A 53 7.98 45.43 10.35
N GLY A 54 9.20 45.11 10.80
CA GLY A 54 9.44 44.27 11.97
C GLY A 54 9.29 42.78 11.67
N GLU A 55 9.92 42.31 10.59
CA GLU A 55 9.87 40.92 10.17
C GLU A 55 10.34 39.91 11.24
N VAL A 56 9.75 38.73 11.18
CA VAL A 56 10.38 37.50 11.66
C VAL A 56 11.07 36.86 10.45
N ARG A 57 12.40 36.84 10.49
CA ARG A 57 13.24 36.19 9.48
C ARG A 57 13.76 34.86 10.00
N SER A 58 13.57 33.80 9.24
CA SER A 58 14.07 32.47 9.56
C SER A 58 14.75 31.82 8.37
N VAL A 59 15.83 31.07 8.60
CA VAL A 59 16.67 30.48 7.56
C VAL A 59 16.66 28.97 7.75
N ASN A 60 16.29 28.23 6.71
CA ASN A 60 16.23 26.77 6.71
C ASN A 60 15.42 26.17 7.88
N CYS A 61 14.37 26.86 8.34
CA CYS A 61 13.49 26.39 9.40
C CYS A 61 12.14 25.92 8.85
N LYS A 62 11.71 24.74 9.31
CA LYS A 62 10.40 24.16 8.98
C LYS A 62 9.25 24.76 9.79
N ASP A 63 9.52 25.10 11.06
CA ASP A 63 8.55 25.67 11.98
C ASP A 63 9.05 27.01 12.53
N ILE A 64 8.16 28.00 12.52
CA ILE A 64 8.47 29.38 12.88
C ILE A 64 7.40 29.89 13.84
N LEU A 65 7.81 30.29 15.05
CA LEU A 65 6.90 30.88 16.04
C LEU A 65 6.65 32.36 15.72
N LEU A 66 5.38 32.73 15.53
CA LEU A 66 4.98 34.08 15.10
C LEU A 66 4.48 34.99 16.23
N TYR A 67 4.73 34.64 17.50
CA TYR A 67 4.17 35.38 18.66
C TYR A 67 4.67 36.83 18.81
N SER A 68 5.77 37.20 18.17
CA SER A 68 6.26 38.58 18.14
C SER A 68 5.46 39.47 17.19
N LEU A 69 4.78 38.89 16.20
CA LEU A 69 4.03 39.61 15.19
C LEU A 69 2.62 39.94 15.69
N LYS A 70 2.15 41.14 15.39
CA LYS A 70 0.78 41.59 15.71
C LYS A 70 0.21 42.32 14.50
N GLY A 71 -0.86 41.79 13.93
CA GLY A 71 -1.53 42.37 12.77
C GLY A 71 -2.82 41.64 12.44
N ARG A 72 -3.63 42.25 11.57
CA ARG A 72 -4.85 41.64 11.00
C ARG A 72 -4.55 40.76 9.80
N TYR A 73 -3.52 41.11 9.04
CA TYR A 73 -3.10 40.45 7.82
C TYR A 73 -1.68 39.92 7.99
N LEU A 74 -1.42 38.73 7.48
CA LEU A 74 -0.14 38.04 7.54
C LEU A 74 0.40 37.89 6.11
N TRP A 75 1.62 38.37 5.87
CA TRP A 75 2.33 38.16 4.62
C TRP A 75 3.53 37.26 4.85
N ILE A 76 3.65 36.24 4.01
CA ILE A 76 4.74 35.27 4.02
C ILE A 76 5.44 35.40 2.67
N TYR A 77 6.72 35.72 2.72
CA TYR A 77 7.59 35.80 1.56
C TYR A 77 8.71 34.76 1.72
N ILE A 78 8.92 33.93 0.71
CA ILE A 78 9.94 32.87 0.72
C ILE A 78 10.95 33.20 -0.38
N GLU A 79 12.18 33.47 0.05
CA GLU A 79 13.32 33.64 -0.85
C GLU A 79 14.06 32.31 -0.94
N ILE A 80 14.31 31.85 -2.16
CA ILE A 80 15.06 30.61 -2.43
C ILE A 80 16.36 31.01 -3.13
N GLN A 81 17.49 30.60 -2.56
CA GLN A 81 18.83 30.87 -3.08
C GLN A 81 19.57 29.55 -3.28
N GLY A 82 20.32 29.44 -4.39
CA GLY A 82 21.18 28.29 -4.69
C GLY A 82 20.78 27.53 -5.95
N GLU A 83 21.58 26.52 -6.28
CA GLU A 83 21.33 25.58 -7.38
C GLU A 83 20.90 24.24 -6.80
N GLY A 84 19.76 23.70 -7.25
CA GLY A 84 19.24 22.41 -6.81
C GLY A 84 17.71 22.33 -6.90
N SER A 85 17.17 21.18 -6.49
CA SER A 85 15.72 21.00 -6.37
C SER A 85 15.18 21.56 -5.05
N PHE A 86 14.08 22.32 -5.13
CA PHE A 86 13.33 22.81 -3.98
C PHE A 86 11.86 22.50 -4.17
N SER A 87 11.24 21.86 -3.18
CA SER A 87 9.81 21.64 -3.14
C SER A 87 9.27 21.99 -1.76
N PHE A 88 8.12 22.65 -1.74
CA PHE A 88 7.39 22.96 -0.54
C PHE A 88 5.93 22.54 -0.70
N SER A 89 5.38 21.91 0.33
CA SER A 89 3.96 21.56 0.40
C SER A 89 3.43 21.78 1.82
N ASP A 90 2.09 21.76 1.93
CA ASP A 90 1.39 21.73 3.23
C ASP A 90 1.82 22.86 4.18
N MET A 91 1.83 24.10 3.67
CA MET A 91 1.97 25.27 4.53
C MET A 91 0.70 25.45 5.35
N LYS A 92 0.85 25.46 6.67
CA LYS A 92 -0.24 25.67 7.62
C LYS A 92 0.14 26.77 8.60
N VAL A 93 -0.83 27.63 8.91
CA VAL A 93 -0.71 28.65 9.95
C VAL A 93 -1.72 28.32 11.03
N ASP A 94 -1.22 27.96 12.21
CA ASP A 94 -2.05 27.61 13.35
C ASP A 94 -2.03 28.73 14.39
N MET A 95 -3.23 29.23 14.74
CA MET A 95 -3.41 30.11 15.90
C MET A 95 -3.45 29.33 17.23
N THR A 96 -3.49 28.00 17.18
CA THR A 96 -3.90 27.09 18.26
C THR A 96 -2.77 26.64 19.20
N GLY A 97 -1.59 27.23 19.12
CA GLY A 97 -0.46 26.94 20.04
C GLY A 97 -0.76 27.16 21.54
N ASP A 98 -1.94 27.68 21.86
CA ASP A 98 -2.43 27.97 23.22
C ASP A 98 -3.33 26.87 23.82
N ASN A 99 -3.66 25.79 23.11
CA ASN A 99 -4.53 24.72 23.66
C ASN A 99 -4.00 24.20 25.00
N PHE A 100 -2.68 23.99 25.11
CA PHE A 100 -2.05 23.58 26.36
C PHE A 100 -2.03 24.68 27.42
N MET A 101 -1.91 25.95 27.03
CA MET A 101 -1.91 27.08 27.97
C MET A 101 -3.25 27.23 28.70
N MET A 102 -4.35 26.89 28.03
CA MET A 102 -5.69 26.91 28.63
C MET A 102 -5.87 25.88 29.75
N THR A 103 -4.99 24.89 29.86
CA THR A 103 -5.02 23.87 30.92
C THR A 103 -4.36 24.36 32.22
N PHE A 104 -3.43 25.31 32.15
CA PHE A 104 -2.69 25.80 33.32
C PHE A 104 -3.44 26.94 34.04
N PRO A 105 -3.20 27.21 35.33
CA PRO A 105 -3.75 28.37 36.04
C PRO A 105 -3.37 29.72 35.39
N GLN A 106 -4.18 30.77 35.60
CA GLN A 106 -3.99 32.09 34.96
C GLN A 106 -2.60 32.70 35.20
N VAL A 107 -1.99 32.45 36.36
CA VAL A 107 -0.64 32.95 36.71
C VAL A 107 0.43 32.48 35.72
N TYR A 108 0.23 31.32 35.08
CA TYR A 108 1.15 30.78 34.08
C TYR A 108 0.74 31.11 32.63
N ARG A 109 -0.38 31.80 32.39
CA ARG A 109 -0.91 32.12 31.06
C ARG A 109 -0.37 33.44 30.49
N GLU A 110 0.80 33.87 30.94
CA GLU A 110 1.43 35.07 30.41
C GLU A 110 1.87 34.86 28.95
N ARG A 111 1.26 35.63 28.04
CA ARG A 111 1.59 35.59 26.61
C ARG A 111 3.02 36.07 26.37
N ASN A 112 3.71 35.39 25.46
CA ASN A 112 5.10 35.67 25.07
C ASN A 112 6.13 35.49 26.21
N SER A 113 5.73 34.86 27.32
CA SER A 113 6.67 34.44 28.37
C SER A 113 7.56 33.30 27.90
N PHE A 114 8.63 33.02 28.64
CA PHE A 114 9.46 31.83 28.39
C PHE A 114 8.62 30.54 28.45
N PHE A 115 7.76 30.43 29.45
CA PHE A 115 6.89 29.26 29.64
C PHE A 115 5.93 29.07 28.46
N HIS A 116 5.30 30.15 27.99
CA HIS A 116 4.42 30.10 26.82
C HIS A 116 5.15 29.61 25.57
N ARG A 117 6.34 30.15 25.27
CA ARG A 117 7.15 29.72 24.12
C ARG A 117 7.59 28.26 24.24
N TYR A 118 8.00 27.84 25.43
CA TYR A 118 8.38 26.46 25.70
C TYR A 118 7.22 25.48 25.49
N MET A 119 6.04 25.78 26.05
CA MET A 119 4.85 24.94 25.91
C MET A 119 4.32 24.90 24.47
N SER A 120 4.52 25.98 23.71
CA SER A 120 4.10 26.04 22.31
C SER A 120 4.80 25.01 21.43
N ILE A 121 6.06 24.67 21.72
CA ILE A 121 6.80 23.61 21.01
C ILE A 121 6.09 22.26 21.20
N TYR A 122 5.74 21.92 22.43
CA TYR A 122 5.01 20.68 22.72
C TYR A 122 3.60 20.69 22.15
N SER A 123 2.92 21.84 22.16
CA SER A 123 1.61 21.98 21.53
C SER A 123 1.69 21.73 20.03
N SER A 124 2.74 22.20 19.35
CA SER A 124 2.97 21.94 17.94
C SER A 124 3.13 20.44 17.68
N ILE A 125 4.06 19.79 18.39
CA ILE A 125 4.30 18.35 18.27
C ILE A 125 3.03 17.54 18.53
N TYR A 126 2.26 17.92 19.55
CA TYR A 126 1.01 17.24 19.87
C TYR A 126 -0.04 17.41 18.77
N ASN A 127 -0.17 18.62 18.21
CA ASN A 127 -1.09 18.87 17.10
C ASN A 127 -0.69 18.08 15.85
N ASP A 128 0.61 17.89 15.59
CA ASP A 128 1.08 17.05 14.49
C ASP A 128 0.69 15.58 14.70
N PHE A 129 0.83 15.06 15.92
CA PHE A 129 0.34 13.72 16.26
C PHE A 129 -1.18 13.62 16.13
N GLN A 130 -1.93 14.62 16.59
CA GLN A 130 -3.39 14.63 16.48
C GLN A 130 -3.81 14.62 15.01
N ALA A 131 -3.18 15.42 14.15
CA ALA A 131 -3.45 15.42 12.73
C ALA A 131 -3.14 14.06 12.07
N GLN A 132 -2.07 13.39 12.48
CA GLN A 132 -1.76 12.03 12.03
C GLN A 132 -2.81 11.02 12.47
N ILE A 133 -3.31 11.13 13.70
CA ILE A 133 -4.38 10.27 14.25
C ILE A 133 -5.70 10.53 13.53
N ASP A 134 -6.03 11.79 13.26
CA ASP A 134 -7.27 12.17 12.58
C ASP A 134 -7.30 11.63 11.13
N ARG A 135 -6.14 11.51 10.48
CA ARG A 135 -5.96 10.89 9.15
C ARG A 135 -5.80 9.36 9.19
N LEU A 136 -5.81 8.74 10.35
CA LEU A 136 -5.65 7.29 10.49
C LEU A 136 -6.71 6.50 9.70
N PRO A 137 -8.01 6.88 9.68
CA PRO A 137 -9.01 6.20 8.85
C PRO A 137 -8.67 6.16 7.36
N GLU A 138 -8.01 7.20 6.83
CA GLU A 138 -7.58 7.27 5.42
C GLU A 138 -6.54 6.18 5.10
N ARG A 139 -5.75 5.74 6.10
CA ARG A 139 -4.78 4.65 5.94
C ARG A 139 -5.42 3.27 5.87
N PHE A 140 -6.72 3.15 6.14
CA PHE A 140 -7.45 1.89 5.92
C PHE A 140 -8.16 1.85 4.57
N ASP A 141 -7.96 2.87 3.73
CA ASP A 141 -8.42 2.84 2.35
C ASP A 141 -7.60 1.83 1.54
N ILE A 142 -8.25 0.74 1.13
CA ILE A 142 -7.64 -0.38 0.43
C ILE A 142 -7.14 0.03 -0.95
N GLU A 143 -7.67 1.09 -1.55
CA GLU A 143 -7.26 1.53 -2.90
C GLU A 143 -6.00 2.41 -2.86
N ASN A 144 -5.91 3.31 -1.88
CA ASN A 144 -4.87 4.32 -1.82
C ASN A 144 -3.69 3.97 -0.90
N THR A 145 -3.85 2.98 -0.02
CA THR A 145 -2.80 2.60 0.94
C THR A 145 -1.69 1.77 0.29
N SER A 146 -0.50 1.78 0.89
CA SER A 146 0.63 0.95 0.47
C SER A 146 0.34 -0.55 0.64
N CYS A 147 0.87 -1.37 -0.26
CA CYS A 147 0.65 -2.82 -0.22
C CYS A 147 1.33 -3.47 0.99
N GLU A 148 2.42 -2.88 1.49
CA GLU A 148 3.14 -3.33 2.68
C GLU A 148 2.22 -3.28 3.91
N PHE A 149 1.48 -2.19 4.08
CA PHE A 149 0.50 -2.08 5.17
C PHE A 149 -0.67 -3.05 4.96
N LEU A 150 -1.12 -3.27 3.72
CA LEU A 150 -2.17 -4.25 3.45
C LEU A 150 -1.76 -5.68 3.80
N ILE A 151 -0.49 -6.04 3.61
CA ILE A 151 0.06 -7.34 4.05
C ILE A 151 -0.01 -7.46 5.57
N GLU A 152 0.38 -6.42 6.31
CA GLU A 152 0.27 -6.39 7.78
C GLU A 152 -1.19 -6.47 8.24
N TYR A 153 -2.09 -5.75 7.57
CA TYR A 153 -3.52 -5.77 7.83
C TYR A 153 -4.13 -7.16 7.61
N LEU A 154 -3.75 -7.85 6.53
CA LEU A 154 -4.14 -9.23 6.28
C LEU A 154 -3.60 -10.18 7.36
N GLY A 155 -2.37 -9.96 7.82
CA GLY A 155 -1.78 -10.69 8.95
C GLY A 155 -2.60 -10.53 10.24
N TRP A 156 -3.12 -9.34 10.54
CA TRP A 156 -4.04 -9.14 11.68
C TRP A 156 -5.34 -9.94 11.55
N LEU A 157 -5.77 -10.21 10.32
CA LEU A 157 -6.94 -11.04 10.03
C LEU A 157 -6.63 -12.54 10.03
N GLY A 158 -5.35 -12.92 10.16
CA GLY A 158 -4.86 -14.30 10.12
C GLY A 158 -4.69 -14.83 8.70
N ILE A 159 -4.40 -13.94 7.74
CA ILE A 159 -4.08 -14.26 6.35
C ILE A 159 -2.63 -13.83 6.10
N ASP A 160 -1.72 -14.80 6.12
CA ASP A 160 -0.30 -14.56 5.92
C ASP A 160 0.04 -14.67 4.44
N ILE A 161 0.20 -13.52 3.78
CA ILE A 161 0.51 -13.45 2.35
C ILE A 161 1.98 -13.04 2.12
N SER A 162 2.62 -13.64 1.11
CA SER A 162 4.00 -13.31 0.75
C SER A 162 4.03 -12.49 -0.54
N ARG A 163 4.72 -11.34 -0.50
CA ARG A 163 4.90 -10.47 -1.67
C ARG A 163 5.73 -11.10 -2.78
N GLU A 164 6.51 -12.14 -2.49
CA GLU A 164 7.32 -12.84 -3.49
C GLU A 164 6.45 -13.54 -4.57
N TYR A 165 5.23 -13.96 -4.21
CA TYR A 165 4.38 -14.79 -5.08
C TYR A 165 3.10 -14.09 -5.57
N VAL A 166 2.87 -12.84 -5.14
CA VAL A 166 1.60 -12.14 -5.30
C VAL A 166 1.85 -10.70 -5.76
N ASP A 167 1.07 -10.23 -6.74
CA ASP A 167 1.14 -8.85 -7.21
C ASP A 167 0.31 -7.88 -6.34
N ASP A 168 0.54 -6.58 -6.52
CA ASP A 168 -0.17 -5.53 -5.78
C ASP A 168 -1.70 -5.59 -5.98
N GLY A 169 -2.16 -6.02 -7.17
CA GLY A 169 -3.58 -6.15 -7.47
C GLY A 169 -4.25 -7.29 -6.70
N MET A 170 -3.58 -8.43 -6.59
CA MET A 170 -4.02 -9.59 -5.81
C MET A 170 -4.01 -9.29 -4.31
N ILE A 171 -3.01 -8.56 -3.79
CA ILE A 171 -2.98 -8.11 -2.39
C ILE A 171 -4.19 -7.23 -2.10
N ARG A 172 -4.49 -6.24 -2.95
CA ARG A 172 -5.65 -5.36 -2.80
C ARG A 172 -6.97 -6.14 -2.87
N LYS A 173 -7.10 -7.09 -3.80
CA LYS A 173 -8.28 -7.98 -3.87
C LYS A 173 -8.46 -8.80 -2.60
N HIS A 174 -7.39 -9.39 -2.08
CA HIS A 174 -7.45 -10.13 -0.82
C HIS A 174 -7.82 -9.24 0.37
N ALA A 175 -7.28 -8.03 0.44
CA ALA A 175 -7.63 -7.06 1.48
C ALA A 175 -9.10 -6.64 1.39
N ALA A 176 -9.61 -6.37 0.18
CA ALA A 176 -11.01 -6.01 -0.06
C ALA A 176 -11.98 -7.13 0.34
N GLU A 177 -11.62 -8.38 0.04
CA GLU A 177 -12.45 -9.56 0.33
C GLU A 177 -12.12 -10.22 1.68
N ALA A 178 -11.21 -9.66 2.48
CA ALA A 178 -10.66 -10.32 3.65
C ALA A 178 -11.73 -10.77 4.67
N PHE A 179 -12.76 -9.95 4.86
CA PHE A 179 -13.89 -10.29 5.73
C PHE A 179 -14.73 -11.45 5.20
N GLU A 180 -14.95 -11.51 3.88
CA GLU A 180 -15.69 -12.59 3.24
C GLU A 180 -14.91 -13.90 3.29
N LEU A 181 -13.62 -13.85 2.95
CA LEU A 181 -12.70 -14.98 3.04
C LEU A 181 -12.63 -15.54 4.47
N LYS A 182 -12.62 -14.65 5.47
CA LYS A 182 -12.65 -15.05 6.89
C LYS A 182 -13.98 -15.65 7.30
N ARG A 183 -15.10 -15.08 6.85
CA ARG A 183 -16.45 -15.56 7.18
C ARG A 183 -16.71 -16.97 6.66
N TYR A 184 -16.23 -17.29 5.47
CA TYR A 184 -16.44 -18.59 4.83
C TYR A 184 -15.25 -19.55 5.00
N ARG A 185 -14.32 -19.26 5.92
CA ARG A 185 -13.15 -20.11 6.18
C ARG A 185 -13.58 -21.56 6.45
N GLY A 186 -12.86 -22.51 5.87
CA GLY A 186 -13.16 -23.94 5.96
C GLY A 186 -14.26 -24.43 5.01
N THR A 187 -14.77 -23.59 4.12
CA THR A 187 -15.74 -23.99 3.08
C THR A 187 -15.08 -24.12 1.72
N ARG A 188 -15.73 -24.88 0.83
CA ARG A 188 -15.37 -24.99 -0.59
C ARG A 188 -15.28 -23.63 -1.28
N TYR A 189 -16.19 -22.70 -0.94
CA TYR A 189 -16.27 -21.38 -1.56
C TYR A 189 -14.96 -20.58 -1.43
N VAL A 190 -14.35 -20.58 -0.24
CA VAL A 190 -13.12 -19.79 0.00
C VAL A 190 -11.94 -20.34 -0.79
N LEU A 191 -11.80 -21.66 -0.85
CA LEU A 191 -10.73 -22.30 -1.63
C LEU A 191 -10.90 -22.03 -3.13
N GLU A 192 -12.15 -22.04 -3.63
CA GLU A 192 -12.45 -21.65 -5.00
C GLU A 192 -12.13 -20.17 -5.25
N ARG A 193 -12.53 -19.27 -4.34
CA ARG A 193 -12.32 -17.83 -4.50
C ARG A 193 -10.85 -17.44 -4.43
N ILE A 194 -10.09 -18.03 -3.50
CA ILE A 194 -8.64 -17.81 -3.41
C ILE A 194 -7.94 -18.34 -4.65
N GLY A 195 -8.33 -19.52 -5.12
CA GLY A 195 -7.81 -20.06 -6.37
C GLY A 195 -8.09 -19.14 -7.56
N GLU A 196 -9.30 -18.58 -7.66
CA GLU A 196 -9.65 -17.62 -8.70
C GLU A 196 -8.79 -16.35 -8.64
N ILE A 197 -8.52 -15.82 -7.44
CA ILE A 197 -7.67 -14.63 -7.26
C ILE A 197 -6.20 -14.93 -7.63
N LEU A 198 -5.65 -16.05 -7.16
CA LEU A 198 -4.22 -16.35 -7.27
C LEU A 198 -3.82 -17.07 -8.56
N LEU A 199 -4.71 -17.87 -9.14
CA LEU A 199 -4.47 -18.68 -10.34
C LEU A 199 -5.15 -18.06 -11.57
N GLY A 200 -6.12 -17.16 -11.37
CA GLY A 200 -6.91 -16.57 -12.46
C GLY A 200 -8.02 -17.47 -12.99
N GLU A 201 -8.12 -18.70 -12.50
CA GLU A 201 -9.19 -19.65 -12.80
C GLU A 201 -9.80 -20.20 -11.51
N LYS A 202 -11.07 -20.58 -11.59
CA LYS A 202 -11.75 -21.26 -10.48
C LYS A 202 -11.30 -22.73 -10.41
N PRO A 203 -10.58 -23.17 -9.37
CA PRO A 203 -10.13 -24.54 -9.28
C PRO A 203 -11.29 -25.49 -8.99
N VAL A 204 -11.12 -26.76 -9.36
CA VAL A 204 -12.10 -27.82 -9.09
C VAL A 204 -11.77 -28.46 -7.74
N ILE A 205 -12.75 -28.46 -6.84
CA ILE A 205 -12.60 -29.04 -5.50
C ILE A 205 -13.37 -30.35 -5.42
N ILE A 206 -12.66 -31.39 -5.02
CA ILE A 206 -13.19 -32.74 -4.81
C ILE A 206 -13.02 -33.12 -3.35
N GLU A 207 -14.12 -33.49 -2.70
CA GLU A 207 -14.12 -34.00 -1.33
C GLU A 207 -14.17 -35.52 -1.35
N ARG A 208 -13.33 -36.19 -0.53
CA ARG A 208 -13.27 -37.66 -0.50
C ARG A 208 -14.63 -38.32 -0.28
N ARG A 209 -15.46 -37.73 0.59
CA ARG A 209 -16.81 -38.20 0.89
C ARG A 209 -17.71 -38.33 -0.34
N GLN A 210 -17.59 -37.43 -1.32
CA GLN A 210 -18.42 -37.47 -2.54
C GLN A 210 -18.11 -38.68 -3.43
N ILE A 211 -16.90 -39.24 -3.32
CA ILE A 211 -16.43 -40.36 -4.13
C ILE A 211 -16.81 -41.71 -3.49
N ALA A 212 -16.93 -41.76 -2.17
CA ALA A 212 -17.02 -43.00 -1.41
C ALA A 212 -18.34 -43.79 -1.58
N ASP A 213 -19.42 -43.15 -2.05
CA ASP A 213 -20.77 -43.74 -2.00
C ASP A 213 -21.05 -44.82 -3.07
N ASN A 214 -20.27 -44.94 -4.15
CA ASN A 214 -20.65 -45.77 -5.33
C ASN A 214 -19.53 -46.63 -5.98
N MET A 215 -18.43 -46.95 -5.29
CA MET A 215 -17.27 -47.63 -5.93
C MET A 215 -17.13 -49.14 -5.63
N ASN A 216 -16.67 -49.89 -6.63
CA ASN A 216 -16.23 -51.28 -6.48
C ASN A 216 -14.92 -51.37 -5.69
N LYS A 217 -14.57 -52.56 -5.17
CA LYS A 217 -13.37 -52.77 -4.33
C LYS A 217 -12.05 -52.38 -5.01
N THR A 218 -11.91 -52.60 -6.32
CA THR A 218 -10.70 -52.27 -7.08
C THR A 218 -10.55 -50.76 -7.28
N ASP A 219 -11.64 -50.09 -7.67
CA ASP A 219 -11.70 -48.63 -7.86
C ASP A 219 -11.46 -47.88 -6.54
N LYS A 220 -11.85 -48.50 -5.42
CA LYS A 220 -11.61 -47.95 -4.09
C LYS A 220 -10.12 -47.80 -3.78
N GLN A 221 -9.28 -48.75 -4.16
CA GLN A 221 -7.82 -48.68 -3.92
C GLN A 221 -7.16 -47.54 -4.69
N VAL A 222 -7.50 -47.39 -5.98
CA VAL A 222 -7.00 -46.28 -6.81
C VAL A 222 -7.51 -44.94 -6.26
N SER A 223 -8.78 -44.87 -5.87
CA SER A 223 -9.35 -43.67 -5.28
C SER A 223 -8.72 -43.29 -3.93
N ASP A 224 -8.40 -44.26 -3.08
CA ASP A 224 -7.72 -44.03 -1.79
C ASP A 224 -6.30 -43.48 -2.02
N ALA A 225 -5.58 -44.02 -3.02
CA ALA A 225 -4.26 -43.54 -3.40
C ALA A 225 -4.28 -42.08 -3.90
N LEU A 226 -5.23 -41.74 -4.77
CA LEU A 226 -5.37 -40.39 -5.32
C LEU A 226 -5.90 -39.41 -4.26
N TYR A 227 -7.13 -39.62 -3.77
CA TYR A 227 -7.84 -38.62 -2.98
C TYR A 227 -7.66 -38.76 -1.47
N GLY A 228 -6.93 -39.78 -1.00
CA GLY A 228 -6.71 -40.06 0.41
C GLY A 228 -7.73 -41.02 1.01
N GLU A 229 -7.41 -41.51 2.21
CA GLU A 229 -8.22 -42.50 2.93
C GLU A 229 -9.24 -41.85 3.87
N ASN A 230 -8.97 -40.63 4.34
CA ASN A 230 -9.81 -39.96 5.32
C ASN A 230 -11.01 -39.27 4.63
N PRO A 231 -12.26 -39.48 5.10
CA PRO A 231 -13.44 -38.85 4.50
C PRO A 231 -13.42 -37.32 4.41
N TYR A 232 -12.58 -36.67 5.23
CA TYR A 232 -12.43 -35.21 5.28
C TYR A 232 -11.30 -34.68 4.41
N ASP A 233 -10.59 -35.54 3.67
CA ASP A 233 -9.54 -35.10 2.76
C ASP A 233 -10.15 -34.38 1.55
N VAL A 234 -9.50 -33.30 1.13
CA VAL A 234 -9.94 -32.41 0.06
C VAL A 234 -8.82 -32.30 -0.97
N SER A 235 -9.18 -32.50 -2.23
CA SER A 235 -8.28 -32.32 -3.37
C SER A 235 -8.69 -31.08 -4.15
N LEU A 236 -7.73 -30.18 -4.38
CA LEU A 236 -7.89 -29.01 -5.23
C LEU A 236 -7.13 -29.23 -6.52
N LEU A 237 -7.85 -29.22 -7.64
CA LEU A 237 -7.36 -29.48 -8.98
C LEU A 237 -7.33 -28.16 -9.77
N THR A 238 -6.21 -27.88 -10.43
CA THR A 238 -6.07 -26.71 -11.31
C THR A 238 -5.29 -27.10 -12.57
N THR A 239 -5.56 -26.42 -13.68
CA THR A 239 -4.84 -26.56 -14.95
C THR A 239 -3.71 -25.54 -15.11
N VAL A 240 -3.60 -24.58 -14.18
CA VAL A 240 -2.58 -23.52 -14.23
C VAL A 240 -1.21 -24.05 -13.86
N GLU A 241 -0.26 -23.97 -14.78
CA GLU A 241 1.13 -24.28 -14.50
C GLU A 241 1.75 -23.27 -13.53
N CYS A 242 2.40 -23.78 -12.47
CA CYS A 242 3.12 -23.00 -11.48
C CYS A 242 4.54 -23.55 -11.31
N ASN A 243 5.50 -22.69 -11.01
CA ASN A 243 6.84 -23.11 -10.60
C ASN A 243 6.81 -23.77 -9.20
N ASP A 244 7.82 -24.58 -8.88
CA ASP A 244 7.81 -25.37 -7.63
C ASP A 244 7.80 -24.50 -6.36
N GLY A 245 8.40 -23.30 -6.40
CA GLY A 245 8.33 -22.32 -5.32
C GLY A 245 6.90 -21.86 -5.03
N ARG A 246 6.19 -21.42 -6.08
CA ARG A 246 4.79 -20.98 -6.01
C ARG A 246 3.87 -22.13 -5.63
N ARG A 247 4.12 -23.36 -6.10
CA ARG A 247 3.35 -24.55 -5.70
C ARG A 247 3.44 -24.79 -4.19
N ARG A 248 4.66 -24.79 -3.63
CA ARG A 248 4.88 -24.98 -2.19
C ARG A 248 4.26 -23.85 -1.38
N TRP A 249 4.44 -22.61 -1.82
CA TRP A 249 3.84 -21.45 -1.17
C TRP A 249 2.30 -21.51 -1.22
N LEU A 250 1.68 -21.81 -2.36
CA LEU A 250 0.23 -21.95 -2.51
C LEU A 250 -0.33 -23.03 -1.59
N SER A 251 0.34 -24.18 -1.48
CA SER A 251 -0.06 -25.24 -0.56
C SER A 251 -0.10 -24.73 0.89
N GLY A 252 0.98 -24.09 1.36
CA GLY A 252 1.04 -23.53 2.70
C GLY A 252 0.08 -22.35 2.92
N PHE A 253 -0.17 -21.56 1.88
CA PHE A 253 -1.13 -20.46 1.93
C PHE A 253 -2.58 -20.98 2.07
N LEU A 254 -2.97 -21.95 1.25
CA LEU A 254 -4.31 -22.54 1.28
C LEU A 254 -4.59 -23.32 2.57
N GLU A 255 -3.57 -23.94 3.17
CA GLU A 255 -3.70 -24.61 4.48
C GLU A 255 -4.22 -23.68 5.58
N GLN A 256 -3.96 -22.37 5.49
CA GLN A 256 -4.50 -21.38 6.43
C GLN A 256 -6.03 -21.36 6.41
N PHE A 257 -6.68 -21.74 5.31
CA PHE A 257 -8.13 -21.65 5.16
C PHE A 257 -8.86 -22.95 5.52
N ILE A 258 -8.15 -23.97 5.99
CA ILE A 258 -8.66 -25.33 6.12
C ILE A 258 -8.84 -25.74 7.58
N PRO A 259 -9.87 -26.53 7.93
CA PRO A 259 -10.05 -27.03 9.30
C PRO A 259 -8.96 -28.02 9.70
N VAL A 260 -8.61 -28.05 10.99
CA VAL A 260 -7.48 -28.82 11.57
C VAL A 260 -7.45 -30.32 11.22
N ARG A 261 -8.59 -30.94 10.87
CA ARG A 261 -8.68 -32.38 10.56
C ARG A 261 -8.74 -32.71 9.06
N CYS A 262 -8.73 -31.69 8.20
CA CYS A 262 -8.79 -31.86 6.76
C CYS A 262 -7.38 -31.72 6.18
N LYS A 263 -6.98 -32.62 5.28
CA LYS A 263 -5.75 -32.48 4.51
C LYS A 263 -6.10 -31.94 3.12
N LEU A 264 -5.37 -30.93 2.67
CA LEU A 264 -5.45 -30.43 1.31
C LEU A 264 -4.41 -31.13 0.44
N LYS A 265 -4.83 -31.65 -0.70
CA LYS A 265 -3.93 -32.02 -1.79
C LYS A 265 -4.10 -31.04 -2.94
N LEU A 266 -3.07 -30.24 -3.19
CA LEU A 266 -3.02 -29.35 -4.36
C LEU A 266 -2.42 -30.10 -5.55
N ILE A 267 -3.21 -30.27 -6.61
CA ILE A 267 -2.87 -31.09 -7.78
C ILE A 267 -2.94 -30.22 -9.03
N PHE A 268 -1.85 -30.21 -9.78
CA PHE A 268 -1.71 -29.48 -11.03
C PHE A 268 -1.83 -30.45 -12.20
N LEU A 269 -2.87 -30.29 -13.02
CA LEU A 269 -3.27 -31.22 -14.08
C LEU A 269 -2.45 -31.09 -15.37
N CYS A 270 -1.17 -30.74 -15.28
CA CYS A 270 -0.35 -30.38 -16.43
C CYS A 270 0.28 -31.64 -17.07
N GLY A 271 -0.17 -32.00 -18.28
CA GLY A 271 0.53 -32.97 -19.14
C GLY A 271 0.63 -34.40 -18.60
N HIS A 272 -0.43 -34.94 -17.99
CA HIS A 272 -0.42 -36.32 -17.53
C HIS A 272 -0.86 -37.30 -18.63
N ASN A 273 0.02 -38.27 -18.91
CA ASN A 273 -0.20 -39.33 -19.91
C ASN A 273 -0.32 -40.72 -19.25
N GLU A 274 -0.25 -40.81 -17.92
CA GLU A 274 -0.32 -42.07 -17.19
C GLU A 274 -1.78 -42.37 -16.79
N MET A 275 -2.22 -43.60 -17.09
CA MET A 275 -3.52 -44.10 -16.64
C MET A 275 -3.52 -44.33 -15.13
N ASP A 276 -4.71 -44.32 -14.51
CA ASP A 276 -4.92 -44.46 -13.05
C ASP A 276 -4.24 -43.37 -12.19
N THR A 277 -3.84 -42.25 -12.82
CA THR A 277 -3.34 -41.05 -12.15
C THR A 277 -4.34 -39.88 -12.29
N TYR A 278 -3.93 -38.63 -12.02
CA TYR A 278 -4.78 -37.44 -12.17
C TYR A 278 -5.01 -37.04 -13.65
N THR A 279 -5.45 -38.00 -14.45
CA THR A 279 -5.68 -37.84 -15.89
C THR A 279 -7.19 -37.93 -16.16
N TYR A 280 -7.78 -36.80 -16.55
CA TYR A 280 -9.22 -36.68 -16.81
C TYR A 280 -9.46 -36.45 -18.30
N MET A 281 -10.35 -37.26 -18.88
CA MET A 281 -10.73 -37.15 -20.28
C MET A 281 -11.42 -35.81 -20.55
N GLY A 282 -11.01 -35.12 -21.61
CA GLY A 282 -11.52 -33.80 -21.97
C GLY A 282 -10.92 -32.62 -21.17
N VAL A 283 -10.04 -32.90 -20.20
CA VAL A 283 -9.32 -31.85 -19.44
C VAL A 283 -7.83 -31.88 -19.76
N ASN A 284 -7.12 -32.92 -19.32
CA ASN A 284 -5.66 -33.00 -19.44
C ASN A 284 -5.15 -34.32 -20.04
N ALA A 285 -6.02 -35.28 -20.30
CA ALA A 285 -5.64 -36.51 -21.01
C ALA A 285 -5.13 -36.17 -22.41
N ARG A 286 -3.83 -36.40 -22.62
CA ARG A 286 -3.20 -36.30 -23.95
C ARG A 286 -2.73 -37.68 -24.38
N LEU A 287 -2.84 -37.95 -25.67
CA LEU A 287 -2.14 -39.09 -26.26
C LEU A 287 -0.65 -38.77 -26.26
N TRP A 288 0.15 -39.81 -26.08
CA TRP A 288 1.59 -39.69 -26.14
C TRP A 288 2.00 -39.18 -27.53
N ASP A 289 2.54 -37.96 -27.58
CA ASP A 289 3.12 -37.42 -28.80
C ASP A 289 4.57 -37.89 -28.86
N ALA A 290 4.82 -38.99 -29.56
CA ALA A 290 6.18 -39.51 -29.72
C ALA A 290 6.94 -38.53 -30.63
N THR A 291 7.77 -37.67 -30.06
CA THR A 291 8.54 -36.72 -30.87
C THR A 291 9.73 -37.42 -31.56
N GLU A 292 10.20 -38.54 -31.02
CA GLU A 292 11.33 -39.31 -31.56
C GLU A 292 11.01 -40.80 -31.61
N VAL A 293 11.23 -41.41 -32.78
CA VAL A 293 11.17 -42.87 -32.98
C VAL A 293 12.61 -43.38 -33.07
N ARG A 294 12.94 -44.36 -32.25
CA ARG A 294 14.25 -45.02 -32.28
C ARG A 294 14.15 -46.25 -33.17
N LEU A 295 14.75 -46.19 -34.36
CA LEU A 295 14.96 -47.34 -35.23
C LEU A 295 16.36 -47.91 -35.00
N ASP A 296 16.61 -49.14 -35.45
CA ASP A 296 17.88 -49.85 -35.28
C ASP A 296 19.10 -49.06 -35.79
N GLU A 297 18.90 -48.09 -36.69
CA GLU A 297 19.95 -47.25 -37.28
C GLU A 297 20.00 -45.80 -36.74
N GLY A 298 19.17 -45.41 -35.76
CA GLY A 298 19.21 -44.08 -35.15
C GLY A 298 17.86 -43.56 -34.62
N ALA A 299 17.91 -42.48 -33.84
CA ALA A 299 16.70 -41.75 -33.41
C ALA A 299 16.31 -40.73 -34.50
N VAL A 300 15.07 -40.78 -34.98
CA VAL A 300 14.53 -39.89 -36.02
C VAL A 300 13.31 -39.16 -35.47
N SER A 301 13.20 -37.86 -35.74
CA SER A 301 12.04 -37.05 -35.37
C SER A 301 10.81 -37.46 -36.19
N LEU A 302 9.66 -37.62 -35.54
CA LEU A 302 8.44 -38.14 -36.17
C LEU A 302 7.86 -37.19 -37.25
N ASP A 303 8.20 -35.89 -37.17
CA ASP A 303 7.86 -34.88 -38.18
C ASP A 303 8.53 -35.13 -39.55
N GLU A 304 9.66 -35.83 -39.59
CA GLU A 304 10.37 -36.15 -40.83
C GLU A 304 9.81 -37.41 -41.52
N MET A 305 9.01 -38.21 -40.83
CA MET A 305 8.51 -39.49 -41.35
C MET A 305 7.26 -39.39 -42.23
N GLY A 306 6.70 -38.20 -42.45
CA GLY A 306 5.63 -38.01 -43.44
C GLY A 306 4.43 -38.96 -43.26
N ILE A 307 4.13 -39.37 -42.02
CA ILE A 307 2.91 -40.13 -41.73
C ILE A 307 1.79 -39.11 -41.61
N LEU A 308 1.01 -39.04 -42.68
CA LEU A 308 -0.15 -38.17 -42.87
C LEU A 308 -1.11 -38.20 -41.67
N LYS A 309 -1.63 -37.00 -41.35
CA LYS A 309 -2.76 -36.73 -40.44
C LYS A 309 -3.95 -37.65 -40.63
#